data_AF-A0A3B3YM29-F1
#
_entry.id   AF-A0A3B3YM29-F1
#
_cell.length_a   1.000
_cell.length_b   1.000
_cell.length_c   1.000
_cell.angle_alpha   90.00
_cell.angle_beta   90.00
_cell.angle_gamma   90.00
#
_symmetry.space_group_name_H-M   'P 1'
#
loop_
_entity.id
_entity.type
_entity.pdbx_description
1 polymer ?
#
loop_
_entity_poly.entity_id
_entity_poly.type
_entity_poly.pdbx_seq_one_letter_code
_entity_poly.pdbx_strand_id
1 'polypeptide(L)'
;MVIFTPPAMTPRWDTDMNFNITVPELCLIRFCVRDQMTLFKSEFVGQYTMPFTSLKKGYRWVPLLSRQGCSLDPASLFVLVSY
;
A
#
# COMPACT_ATOMS: atom_id res chain seq x y z
N MET A 1 4.82 -6.98 3.52
CA MET A 1 5.23 -7.58 2.23
C MET A 1 3.98 -8.21 1.65
N VAL A 2 3.61 -7.86 0.42
CA VAL A 2 2.29 -8.20 -0.13
C VAL A 2 2.49 -8.94 -1.45
N ILE A 3 1.93 -10.15 -1.55
CA ILE A 3 2.12 -11.16 -2.61
C ILE A 3 0.95 -11.07 -3.61
N PHE A 4 1.21 -11.25 -4.91
CA PHE A 4 0.19 -11.36 -5.96
C PHE A 4 0.23 -12.75 -6.62
N THR A 5 -0.95 -13.19 -7.08
CA THR A 5 -1.13 -14.23 -8.11
C THR A 5 -2.19 -13.72 -9.11
N PRO A 6 -1.96 -13.69 -10.43
CA PRO A 6 -2.97 -13.23 -11.42
C PRO A 6 -4.03 -14.31 -11.71
N PRO A 7 -5.26 -13.95 -12.15
CA PRO A 7 -5.60 -12.75 -12.94
C PRO A 7 -6.80 -11.95 -12.38
N ALA A 8 -6.74 -11.46 -11.14
CA ALA A 8 -7.77 -10.56 -10.64
C ALA A 8 -7.33 -9.09 -10.81
N MET A 9 -8.07 -8.30 -11.60
CA MET A 9 -7.89 -6.83 -11.68
C MET A 9 -8.21 -6.11 -10.35
N THR A 10 -8.81 -6.84 -9.39
CA THR A 10 -9.15 -6.39 -8.05
C THR A 10 -8.63 -7.40 -7.02
N PRO A 11 -7.32 -7.45 -6.75
CA PRO A 11 -6.77 -8.31 -5.72
C PRO A 11 -7.37 -7.94 -4.35
N ARG A 12 -7.70 -8.94 -3.55
CA ARG A 12 -8.16 -8.76 -2.17
C ARG A 12 -7.17 -9.44 -1.24
N TRP A 13 -6.69 -8.69 -0.25
CA TRP A 13 -5.82 -9.24 0.79
C TRP A 13 -6.56 -9.56 2.07
N ASP A 14 -7.57 -8.77 2.43
CA ASP A 14 -8.38 -8.93 3.65
C ASP A 14 -7.53 -9.25 4.89
N THR A 15 -6.37 -8.59 5.00
CA THR A 15 -5.38 -8.80 6.05
C THR A 15 -5.21 -7.51 6.85
N ASP A 16 -5.24 -7.63 8.18
CA ASP A 16 -4.93 -6.54 9.09
C ASP A 16 -3.42 -6.42 9.33
N MET A 17 -2.95 -5.18 9.52
CA MET A 17 -1.58 -4.90 9.91
C MET A 17 -1.60 -3.94 11.09
N ASN A 18 -1.09 -4.39 12.23
CA ASN A 18 -1.05 -3.61 13.46
C ASN A 18 0.38 -3.19 13.76
N PHE A 19 0.57 -1.91 14.07
CA PHE A 19 1.86 -1.31 14.37
C PHE A 19 1.76 -0.50 15.66
N ASN A 20 2.75 -0.63 16.54
CA ASN A 20 2.88 0.23 17.71
C ASN A 20 3.87 1.36 17.39
N ILE A 21 3.39 2.61 17.38
CA ILE A 21 4.16 3.78 16.95
C ILE A 21 4.34 4.71 18.16
N THR A 22 5.58 4.82 18.65
CA THR A 22 5.90 5.65 19.81
C THR A 22 5.92 7.15 19.50
N VAL A 23 6.35 7.53 18.29
CA VAL A 23 6.49 8.93 17.88
C VAL A 23 5.84 9.14 16.51
N PRO A 24 4.52 9.40 16.45
CA PRO A 24 3.77 9.53 15.20
C PRO A 24 4.24 10.70 14.33
N GLU A 25 4.75 11.77 14.95
CA GLU A 25 5.24 13.00 14.28
C GLU A 25 6.40 12.73 13.30
N LEU A 26 7.20 11.71 13.59
CA LEU A 26 8.38 11.31 12.78
C LEU A 26 8.09 10.08 11.90
N CYS A 27 6.86 9.57 11.93
CA CYS A 27 6.50 8.35 11.23
C CYS A 27 5.98 8.65 9.82
N LEU A 28 6.45 7.86 8.86
CA LEU A 28 5.91 7.79 7.50
C LEU A 28 5.28 6.42 7.29
N ILE A 29 4.10 6.40 6.68
CA ILE A 29 3.49 5.17 6.17
C ILE A 29 3.76 5.08 4.69
N ARG A 30 4.23 3.90 4.27
CA ARG A 30 4.46 3.58 2.87
C ARG A 30 3.69 2.32 2.46
N PHE A 31 2.76 2.50 1.55
CA PHE A 31 2.09 1.42 0.84
C PHE A 31 2.99 0.99 -0.33
N CYS A 32 3.29 -0.30 -0.42
CA CYS A 32 4.07 -0.88 -1.52
C CYS A 32 3.35 -2.10 -2.06
N VAL A 33 3.12 -2.07 -3.37
CA VAL A 33 2.49 -3.14 -4.12
C VAL A 33 3.57 -3.79 -4.96
N ARG A 34 3.73 -5.10 -4.83
CA ARG A 34 4.72 -5.86 -5.61
C ARG A 34 4.06 -7.10 -6.18
N ASP A 35 4.29 -7.37 -7.46
CA ASP A 35 3.83 -8.58 -8.10
C ASP A 35 4.80 -9.73 -7.79
N GLN A 36 4.29 -10.84 -7.28
CA GLN A 36 5.12 -11.98 -6.92
C GLN A 36 4.96 -13.08 -7.97
N MET A 37 5.83 -13.03 -8.98
CA MET A 37 5.85 -14.05 -10.03
C MET A 37 6.42 -15.38 -9.52
N THR A 38 7.45 -15.33 -8.68
CA THR A 38 8.09 -16.53 -8.07
C THR A 38 8.60 -16.21 -6.66
N LEU A 39 8.99 -17.25 -5.89
CA LEU A 39 9.57 -17.10 -4.54
C LEU A 39 10.80 -16.17 -4.49
N PHE A 40 11.55 -16.07 -5.60
CA PHE A 40 12.79 -15.28 -5.67
C PHE A 40 12.65 -13.98 -6.45
N LYS A 41 11.50 -13.76 -7.13
CA LYS A 41 11.30 -12.60 -7.99
C LYS A 41 9.98 -11.92 -7.67
N SER A 42 10.10 -10.76 -7.03
CA SER A 42 9.01 -9.86 -6.71
C SER A 42 9.24 -8.52 -7.43
N GLU A 43 8.43 -8.25 -8.44
CA GLU A 43 8.51 -7.04 -9.26
C GLU A 43 7.74 -5.90 -8.59
N PHE A 44 8.28 -4.69 -8.68
CA PHE A 44 7.63 -3.52 -8.11
C PHE A 44 6.47 -3.07 -9.02
N VAL A 45 5.27 -2.88 -8.45
CA VAL A 45 4.10 -2.41 -9.20
C VAL A 45 3.85 -0.93 -8.91
N GLY A 46 3.73 -0.56 -7.63
CA GLY A 46 3.38 0.80 -7.26
C GLY A 46 3.63 1.10 -5.79
N GLN A 47 3.67 2.38 -5.45
CA GLN A 47 3.85 2.84 -4.09
C GLN A 47 3.09 4.13 -3.78
N TYR A 48 2.86 4.36 -2.50
CA TYR A 48 2.40 5.64 -1.99
C TYR A 48 3.01 5.86 -0.61
N THR A 49 3.56 7.05 -0.36
CA THR A 49 4.18 7.38 0.94
C THR A 49 3.57 8.67 1.47
N MET A 50 3.19 8.70 2.74
CA MET A 50 2.66 9.88 3.41
C MET A 50 3.06 9.92 4.89
N PRO A 51 3.08 11.11 5.52
CA PRO A 51 3.21 11.23 6.97
C PRO A 51 2.06 10.52 7.70
N PHE A 52 2.38 9.89 8.83
CA PHE A 52 1.39 9.23 9.67
C PHE A 52 0.31 10.20 10.14
N THR A 53 0.69 11.43 10.49
CA THR A 53 -0.21 12.50 10.92
C THR A 53 -1.22 12.93 9.86
N SER A 54 -0.92 12.71 8.57
CA SER A 54 -1.84 13.00 7.46
C SER A 54 -2.85 11.87 7.22
N LEU A 55 -2.68 10.70 7.84
CA LEU A 55 -3.58 9.58 7.66
C LEU A 55 -4.91 9.86 8.37
N LYS A 56 -6.01 9.56 7.70
CA LYS A 56 -7.36 9.75 8.24
C LYS A 56 -8.01 8.40 8.49
N LYS A 57 -8.65 8.25 9.66
CA LYS A 57 -9.46 7.07 9.99
C LYS A 57 -10.56 6.79 8.94
N GLY A 58 -11.02 5.55 8.94
CA GLY A 58 -12.10 5.04 8.09
C GLY A 58 -11.61 4.42 6.79
N TYR A 59 -12.55 4.16 5.88
CA TYR A 59 -12.28 3.61 4.56
C TYR A 59 -11.68 4.68 3.65
N ARG A 60 -10.55 4.37 3.01
CA ARG A 60 -9.79 5.29 2.17
C ARG A 60 -9.29 4.59 0.91
N TRP A 61 -9.30 5.34 -0.19
CA TRP A 61 -8.60 4.99 -1.42
C TRP A 61 -7.22 5.65 -1.41
N VAL A 62 -6.18 4.87 -1.62
CA VAL A 62 -4.79 5.31 -1.70
C VAL A 62 -4.34 5.17 -3.16
N PRO A 63 -4.09 6.27 -3.89
CA PRO A 63 -3.63 6.19 -5.27
C PRO A 63 -2.21 5.62 -5.33
N LEU A 64 -1.93 4.76 -6.32
CA LEU A 64 -0.59 4.22 -6.52
C LEU A 64 0.22 5.07 -7.49
N LEU A 65 1.50 5.25 -7.16
CA LEU A 65 2.47 5.91 -8.01
C LEU A 65 3.50 4.90 -8.50
N SER A 66 4.05 5.15 -9.69
CA SER A 66 5.16 4.39 -10.25
C SER A 66 6.43 4.58 -9.41
N ARG A 67 7.48 3.83 -9.73
CA ARG A 67 8.79 3.99 -9.06
C ARG A 67 9.36 5.39 -9.24
N GLN A 68 9.01 6.06 -10.34
CA GLN A 68 9.41 7.42 -10.69
C GLN A 68 8.46 8.49 -10.09
N GLY A 69 7.40 8.08 -9.39
CA GLY A 69 6.41 8.98 -8.82
C GLY A 69 5.32 9.43 -9.79
N CYS A 70 5.25 8.86 -10.99
CA CYS A 70 4.17 9.14 -11.94
C CYS A 70 2.88 8.49 -11.46
N SER A 71 1.73 9.14 -11.68
CA SER A 71 0.44 8.53 -11.36
C SER A 71 0.21 7.24 -12.17
N LEU A 72 -0.33 6.21 -11.51
CA LEU A 72 -0.76 4.96 -12.15
C LEU A 72 -2.28 4.89 -12.30
N ASP A 73 -2.98 6.02 -12.33
CA ASP A 73 -4.44 6.06 -12.46
C ASP A 73 -4.95 5.11 -13.57
N PRO A 74 -5.94 4.25 -13.27
CA PRO A 74 -6.80 4.24 -12.09
C PRO A 74 -6.32 3.38 -10.89
N ALA A 75 -5.05 2.94 -10.86
CA ALA A 75 -4.56 2.02 -9.84
C ALA A 75 -4.57 2.63 -8.42
N SER A 76 -5.27 1.95 -7.50
CA SER A 76 -5.42 2.39 -6.12
C SER A 76 -5.58 1.21 -5.16
N LEU A 77 -5.31 1.43 -3.88
CA LEU A 77 -5.57 0.49 -2.79
C LEU A 77 -6.77 0.97 -1.96
N PHE A 78 -7.65 0.04 -1.62
CA PHE A 78 -8.71 0.30 -0.65
C PHE A 78 -8.27 -0.20 0.73
N VAL A 79 -8.23 0.70 1.71
CA VAL A 79 -7.74 0.40 3.06
C VAL A 79 -8.71 0.92 4.12
N LEU A 80 -8.81 0.19 5.24
CA LEU A 80 -9.47 0.64 6.45
C LEU A 80 -8.40 1.09 7.45
N VAL A 81 -8.50 2.33 7.92
CA VAL A 81 -7.58 2.88 8.92
C VAL A 81 -8.29 3.04 10.26
N SER A 82 -7.70 2.46 11.31
CA SER A 82 -8.09 2.63 12.71
C SER A 82 -6.85 2.84 13.58
N TYR A 83 -6.97 3.69 14.62
CA TYR A 83 -6.01 3.81 15.73
C TYR A 83 -6.78 3.57 17.02
#